data_AF-A0A2Z4V7H7-F1
#
_entry.id   AF-A0A2Z4V7H7-F1
#
_cell.length_a   1.000
_cell.length_b   1.000
_cell.length_c   1.000
_cell.angle_alpha   90.00
_cell.angle_beta   90.00
_cell.angle_gamma   90.00
#
_symmetry.space_group_name_H-M   'P 1'
#
loop_
_entity.id
_entity.type
_entity.pdbx_description
1 polymer ?
#
loop_
_entity_poly.entity_id
_entity_poly.type
_entity_poly.pdbx_seq_one_letter_code
_entity_poly.pdbx_strand_id
1 'polypeptide(L)'
;MIKVQSSLRSSGEMKLRTSSRFLAVGASAAAMVLAATGVGHADPADTPLAATDLIINGSGSCLEIENSSTANGANAQQWTCVFQGGANWRIFQGGAPTEWWIINEKSGKCLEVENGWTHNGAPVQQWTCTYGVKHQLWFIDGNRIQNKATGKYLEVENSSGANGARVQQWQYANVRGQHWTWG
;
A
#
# COMPACT_ATOMS: atom_id res chain seq x y z
N MET A 1 26.59 43.36 -36.21
CA MET A 1 27.22 43.98 -35.03
C MET A 1 26.21 44.92 -34.38
N ILE A 2 26.02 44.77 -33.05
CA ILE A 2 25.87 45.86 -32.03
C ILE A 2 24.65 46.79 -32.23
N LYS A 3 23.60 46.66 -31.39
CA LYS A 3 23.31 47.44 -30.15
C LYS A 3 23.16 48.95 -30.41
N VAL A 4 22.30 49.77 -29.79
CA VAL A 4 21.36 49.68 -28.67
C VAL A 4 20.63 51.04 -28.61
N GLN A 5 19.35 50.97 -28.28
CA GLN A 5 18.47 51.85 -27.48
C GLN A 5 18.69 53.37 -27.25
N SER A 6 17.53 53.96 -26.93
CA SER A 6 17.27 54.98 -25.88
C SER A 6 17.28 56.44 -26.39
N SER A 7 16.49 57.40 -25.89
CA SER A 7 15.61 57.50 -24.72
C SER A 7 14.78 58.82 -24.78
N LEU A 8 13.67 58.86 -24.02
CA LEU A 8 13.11 59.97 -23.19
C LEU A 8 12.70 61.34 -23.78
N ARG A 9 11.49 61.81 -23.38
CA ARG A 9 11.18 63.02 -22.55
C ARG A 9 9.64 63.26 -22.49
N SER A 10 9.03 63.39 -21.29
CA SER A 10 8.61 64.63 -20.59
C SER A 10 7.34 65.28 -21.22
N SER A 11 6.30 65.83 -20.57
CA SER A 11 5.88 66.15 -19.20
C SER A 11 4.53 66.92 -19.30
N GLY A 12 3.66 66.90 -18.28
CA GLY A 12 2.52 67.85 -18.11
C GLY A 12 1.27 67.23 -17.49
N GLU A 13 1.22 67.04 -16.16
CA GLU A 13 0.42 67.85 -15.20
C GLU A 13 -1.11 67.85 -15.40
N MET A 14 -1.88 67.24 -14.48
CA MET A 14 -2.96 67.97 -13.77
C MET A 14 -3.54 67.24 -12.53
N LYS A 15 -3.27 67.86 -11.37
CA LYS A 15 -4.13 68.09 -10.20
C LYS A 15 -4.81 66.91 -9.47
N LEU A 16 -4.22 66.62 -8.30
CA LEU A 16 -4.88 66.19 -7.07
C LEU A 16 -6.25 66.85 -6.86
N ARG A 17 -7.25 66.05 -6.47
CA ARG A 17 -8.30 66.49 -5.54
C ARG A 17 -8.37 65.57 -4.33
N THR A 18 -8.01 66.20 -3.24
CA THR A 18 -7.95 65.82 -1.83
C THR A 18 -9.34 65.47 -1.28
N SER A 19 -9.42 64.50 -0.39
CA SER A 19 -9.89 64.69 1.00
C SER A 19 -9.90 63.33 1.71
N SER A 20 -8.92 63.08 2.59
CA SER A 20 -8.96 63.36 4.04
C SER A 20 -9.96 62.41 4.73
N ARG A 21 -9.57 61.64 5.74
CA ARG A 21 -9.24 62.16 7.07
C ARG A 21 -8.77 61.04 8.02
N PHE A 22 -7.65 61.30 8.71
CA PHE A 22 -7.42 61.15 10.17
C PHE A 22 -7.50 59.73 10.81
N LEU A 23 -6.64 59.26 11.71
CA LEU A 23 -5.58 59.82 12.56
C LEU A 23 -4.46 58.78 12.71
N ALA A 24 -3.21 59.25 12.86
CA ALA A 24 -2.11 58.47 13.40
C ALA A 24 -2.13 58.49 14.93
N VAL A 25 -2.09 57.31 15.54
CA VAL A 25 -1.64 57.05 16.92
C VAL A 25 -0.82 55.77 16.77
N GLY A 26 0.50 55.81 16.88
CA GLY A 26 1.20 55.82 18.16
C GLY A 26 1.99 54.51 18.21
N ALA A 27 3.31 54.61 18.08
CA ALA A 27 4.22 53.46 18.00
C ALA A 27 4.13 52.60 19.27
N SER A 28 4.08 51.29 19.09
CA SER A 28 4.46 50.32 20.12
C SER A 28 5.26 49.22 19.45
N ALA A 29 6.53 49.11 19.83
CA ALA A 29 7.40 48.01 19.45
C ALA A 29 6.88 46.75 20.14
N ALA A 30 6.27 45.85 19.37
CA ALA A 30 6.05 44.48 19.79
C ALA A 30 7.18 43.63 19.18
N ALA A 31 8.00 43.04 20.04
CA ALA A 31 8.90 41.96 19.63
C ALA A 31 8.03 40.80 19.13
N MET A 32 8.09 40.51 17.83
CA MET A 32 7.50 39.29 17.29
C MET A 32 8.38 38.11 17.71
N VAL A 33 7.89 37.34 18.67
CA VAL A 33 8.33 35.95 18.85
C VAL A 33 7.82 35.19 17.63
N LEU A 34 8.69 34.84 16.69
CA LEU A 34 8.36 33.80 15.71
C LEU A 34 8.26 32.48 16.46
N ALA A 35 7.03 32.11 16.84
CA ALA A 35 6.72 30.72 17.09
C ALA A 35 6.82 30.00 15.74
N ALA A 36 7.95 29.33 15.49
CA ALA A 36 8.02 28.34 14.43
C ALA A 36 7.10 27.18 14.86
N THR A 37 5.85 27.19 14.41
CA THR A 37 5.07 25.96 14.37
C THR A 37 5.80 25.05 13.41
N GLY A 38 6.58 24.12 13.95
CA GLY A 38 7.11 22.99 13.20
C GLY A 38 5.93 22.21 12.66
N VAL A 39 5.50 22.54 11.44
CA VAL A 39 4.72 21.63 10.62
C VAL A 39 5.71 20.54 10.25
N GLY A 40 5.67 19.43 10.98
CA GLY A 40 6.28 18.19 10.53
C GLY A 40 5.67 17.86 9.18
N HIS A 41 6.35 18.26 8.11
CA HIS A 41 6.10 17.71 6.80
C HIS A 41 6.69 16.32 6.86
N ALA A 42 5.84 15.32 7.12
CA ALA A 42 6.20 13.95 6.84
C ALA A 42 6.59 13.90 5.35
N ASP A 43 7.86 13.62 5.08
CA ASP A 43 8.30 13.32 3.72
C ASP A 43 7.49 12.11 3.23
N PRO A 44 7.08 12.06 1.94
CA PRO A 44 6.44 10.87 1.36
C PRO A 44 7.37 9.64 1.29
N ALA A 45 8.57 9.73 1.87
CA ALA A 45 9.52 8.63 2.02
C ALA A 45 9.32 7.82 3.32
N ASP A 46 8.54 8.30 4.29
CA ASP A 46 8.13 7.50 5.46
C ASP A 46 6.91 6.63 5.13
N THR A 47 6.96 5.95 3.98
CA THR A 47 6.14 4.74 3.82
C THR A 47 6.72 3.76 4.85
N PRO A 48 5.99 3.36 5.91
CA PRO A 48 6.54 2.38 6.84
C PRO A 48 7.04 1.21 6.02
N LEU A 49 8.32 0.85 6.20
CA LEU A 49 8.84 -0.42 5.70
C LEU A 49 7.79 -1.46 6.07
N ALA A 50 7.13 -2.04 5.06
CA ALA A 50 5.91 -2.83 5.19
C ALA A 50 5.96 -3.63 6.49
N ALA A 51 5.13 -3.22 7.46
CA ALA A 51 5.05 -3.88 8.75
C ALA A 51 4.80 -5.37 8.49
N THR A 52 5.41 -6.21 9.33
CA THR A 52 5.07 -7.61 9.32
C THR A 52 3.66 -7.76 9.88
N ASP A 53 2.77 -8.32 9.08
CA ASP A 53 1.38 -8.57 9.44
C ASP A 53 1.11 -10.08 9.49
N LEU A 54 0.17 -10.46 10.34
CA LEU A 54 -0.54 -11.73 10.19
C LEU A 54 -1.73 -11.55 9.23
N ILE A 55 -1.92 -12.49 8.32
CA ILE A 55 -3.12 -12.54 7.45
C ILE A 55 -4.05 -13.61 8.01
N ILE A 56 -5.13 -13.19 8.66
CA ILE A 56 -6.02 -14.05 9.44
C ILE A 56 -7.28 -14.32 8.64
N ASN A 57 -7.57 -15.59 8.36
CA ASN A 57 -8.78 -16.02 7.69
C ASN A 57 -10.02 -15.77 8.56
N GLY A 58 -11.21 -15.74 7.95
CA GLY A 58 -12.49 -15.72 8.66
C GLY A 58 -12.71 -16.90 9.63
N SER A 59 -11.85 -17.92 9.64
CA SER A 59 -11.78 -18.97 10.67
C SER A 59 -11.07 -18.54 11.97
N GLY A 60 -10.33 -17.44 11.96
CA GLY A 60 -9.40 -17.06 13.02
C GLY A 60 -8.00 -17.70 12.90
N SER A 61 -7.76 -18.53 11.88
CA SER A 61 -6.44 -19.11 11.59
C SER A 61 -5.64 -18.24 10.62
N CYS A 62 -4.32 -18.29 10.73
CA CYS A 62 -3.39 -17.53 9.92
C CYS A 62 -3.10 -18.22 8.60
N LEU A 63 -2.96 -17.45 7.52
CA LEU A 63 -2.30 -17.86 6.29
C LEU A 63 -0.84 -18.19 6.61
N GLU A 64 -0.41 -19.40 6.24
CA GLU A 64 0.94 -19.88 6.49
C GLU A 64 1.48 -20.62 5.25
N ILE A 65 2.80 -20.52 5.02
CA ILE A 65 3.52 -21.49 4.19
C ILE A 65 3.83 -22.75 4.99
N GLU A 66 3.39 -23.90 4.46
CA GLU A 66 3.51 -25.21 5.09
C GLU A 66 4.92 -25.49 5.64
N ASN A 67 4.97 -25.93 6.90
CA ASN A 67 6.20 -26.22 7.64
C ASN A 67 7.18 -25.05 7.70
N SER A 68 6.70 -23.82 7.49
CA SER A 68 7.54 -22.62 7.34
C SER A 68 8.69 -22.84 6.34
N SER A 69 8.43 -23.59 5.27
CA SER A 69 9.41 -23.92 4.23
C SER A 69 9.90 -22.66 3.51
N THR A 70 11.13 -22.69 3.00
CA THR A 70 11.67 -21.64 2.13
C THR A 70 11.79 -22.09 0.67
N ALA A 71 11.33 -23.29 0.33
CA ALA A 71 11.37 -23.82 -1.03
C ALA A 71 10.31 -23.18 -1.93
N ASN A 72 10.63 -23.02 -3.22
CA ASN A 72 9.62 -22.76 -4.24
C ASN A 72 8.63 -23.93 -4.31
N GLY A 73 7.35 -23.61 -4.47
CA GLY A 73 6.28 -24.60 -4.54
C GLY A 73 5.80 -25.12 -3.18
N ALA A 74 6.31 -24.57 -2.06
CA ALA A 74 5.73 -24.88 -0.76
C ALA A 74 4.31 -24.29 -0.68
N ASN A 75 3.35 -25.12 -0.28
CA ASN A 75 1.93 -24.77 -0.28
C ASN A 75 1.61 -23.71 0.77
N ALA A 76 0.66 -22.84 0.42
CA ALA A 76 -0.05 -22.03 1.39
C ALA A 76 -1.18 -22.86 2.02
N GLN A 77 -1.34 -22.71 3.32
CA GLN A 77 -2.36 -23.36 4.14
C GLN A 77 -2.87 -22.37 5.19
N GLN A 78 -3.92 -22.74 5.91
CA GLN A 78 -4.21 -22.08 7.19
C GLN A 78 -3.64 -22.89 8.36
N TRP A 79 -3.26 -22.20 9.42
CA TRP A 79 -2.90 -22.81 10.68
C TRP A 79 -3.21 -21.88 11.86
N THR A 80 -3.33 -22.43 13.05
CA THR A 80 -3.45 -21.64 14.29
C THR A 80 -2.35 -20.56 14.33
N CYS A 81 -2.74 -19.32 14.63
CA CYS A 81 -1.81 -18.20 14.72
C CYS A 81 -0.90 -18.36 15.95
N VAL A 82 0.34 -18.81 15.74
CA VAL A 82 1.35 -18.98 16.80
C VAL A 82 2.67 -18.30 16.44
N PHE A 83 2.64 -17.27 15.59
CA PHE A 83 3.80 -16.51 15.09
C PHE A 83 4.91 -17.39 14.51
N GLN A 84 4.52 -18.52 13.92
CA GLN A 84 5.42 -19.38 13.18
C GLN A 84 5.97 -18.64 11.95
N GLY A 85 7.24 -18.86 11.61
CA GLY A 85 7.91 -18.05 10.58
C GLY A 85 7.24 -18.09 9.20
N GLY A 86 6.48 -19.14 8.89
CA GLY A 86 5.68 -19.25 7.67
C GLY A 86 4.42 -18.39 7.64
N ALA A 87 4.02 -17.76 8.75
CA ALA A 87 2.79 -16.99 8.89
C ALA A 87 2.99 -15.46 8.92
N ASN A 88 4.24 -15.00 8.81
CA ASN A 88 4.60 -13.58 8.80
C ASN A 88 4.67 -13.07 7.37
N TRP A 89 3.93 -12.00 7.06
CA TRP A 89 3.81 -11.48 5.70
C TRP A 89 4.11 -9.99 5.63
N ARG A 90 4.64 -9.57 4.49
CA ARG A 90 4.85 -8.16 4.16
C ARG A 90 4.20 -7.85 2.83
N ILE A 91 3.50 -6.73 2.75
CA ILE A 91 2.82 -6.28 1.53
C ILE A 91 3.69 -5.25 0.83
N PHE A 92 4.08 -5.55 -0.41
CA PHE A 92 4.93 -4.68 -1.22
C PHE A 92 4.28 -4.35 -2.54
N GLN A 93 4.48 -3.11 -3.01
CA GLN A 93 4.03 -2.76 -4.35
C GLN A 93 4.85 -3.55 -5.39
N GLY A 94 4.17 -4.46 -6.10
CA GLY A 94 4.78 -5.36 -7.09
C GLY A 94 4.51 -4.95 -8.54
N GLY A 95 3.60 -4.00 -8.76
CA GLY A 95 3.19 -3.52 -10.08
C GLY A 95 2.57 -2.13 -10.02
N ALA A 96 1.40 -1.95 -10.66
CA ALA A 96 0.64 -0.71 -10.60
C ALA A 96 0.28 -0.30 -9.14
N PRO A 97 -0.18 0.93 -8.87
CA PRO A 97 -0.46 1.42 -7.51
C PRO A 97 -1.40 0.59 -6.63
N THR A 98 -2.14 -0.36 -7.21
CA THR A 98 -3.05 -1.26 -6.50
C THR A 98 -2.61 -2.73 -6.55
N GLU A 99 -1.46 -3.02 -7.14
CA GLU A 99 -0.97 -4.39 -7.38
C GLU A 99 0.15 -4.73 -6.40
N TRP A 100 -0.14 -5.69 -5.53
CA TRP A 100 0.70 -6.04 -4.40
C TRP A 100 1.32 -7.41 -4.57
N TRP A 101 2.60 -7.52 -4.24
CA TRP A 101 3.18 -8.77 -3.77
C TRP A 101 2.84 -8.95 -2.29
N ILE A 102 2.44 -10.16 -1.93
CA ILE A 102 2.29 -10.61 -0.55
C ILE A 102 3.48 -11.54 -0.29
N ILE A 103 4.46 -11.06 0.47
CA ILE A 103 5.79 -11.70 0.60
C ILE A 103 5.88 -12.36 1.96
N ASN A 104 6.17 -13.66 1.99
CA ASN A 104 6.47 -14.34 3.24
C ASN A 104 7.81 -13.82 3.78
N GLU A 105 7.82 -13.34 5.02
CA GLU A 105 8.99 -12.67 5.59
C GLU A 105 10.18 -13.64 5.75
N LYS A 106 9.91 -14.88 6.17
CA LYS A 106 10.96 -15.89 6.40
C LYS A 106 11.67 -16.28 5.11
N SER A 107 10.92 -16.48 4.01
CA SER A 107 11.47 -17.01 2.77
C SER A 107 11.84 -15.95 1.73
N GLY A 108 11.32 -14.72 1.88
CA GLY A 108 11.42 -13.65 0.89
C GLY A 108 10.65 -13.93 -0.41
N LYS A 109 9.71 -14.89 -0.39
CA LYS A 109 8.98 -15.36 -1.59
C LYS A 109 7.55 -14.85 -1.61
N CYS A 110 7.02 -14.71 -2.82
CA CYS A 110 5.69 -14.18 -3.07
C CYS A 110 4.64 -15.29 -3.01
N LEU A 111 3.48 -14.96 -2.45
CA LEU A 111 2.27 -15.75 -2.58
C LEU A 111 1.84 -15.82 -4.05
N GLU A 112 1.60 -17.01 -4.56
CA GLU A 112 1.44 -17.29 -5.98
C GLU A 112 0.29 -18.28 -6.23
N VAL A 113 -0.55 -18.02 -7.22
CA VAL A 113 -1.40 -19.07 -7.81
C VAL A 113 -0.53 -19.98 -8.67
N GLU A 114 -0.43 -21.25 -8.29
CA GLU A 114 0.49 -22.22 -8.88
C GLU A 114 0.39 -22.24 -10.41
N ASN A 115 1.55 -22.10 -11.07
CA ASN A 115 1.71 -22.14 -12.52
C ASN A 115 0.81 -21.16 -13.31
N GLY A 116 0.24 -20.15 -12.64
CA GLY A 116 -0.76 -19.26 -13.23
C GLY A 116 -2.03 -19.97 -13.68
N TRP A 117 -2.36 -21.12 -13.10
CA TRP A 117 -3.59 -21.83 -13.41
C TRP A 117 -4.82 -20.95 -13.18
N THR A 118 -5.86 -21.17 -13.97
CA THR A 118 -7.02 -20.27 -14.02
C THR A 118 -8.31 -20.90 -13.50
N HIS A 119 -8.29 -22.20 -13.17
CA HIS A 119 -9.45 -22.94 -12.68
C HIS A 119 -9.69 -22.69 -11.19
N ASN A 120 -10.95 -22.85 -10.77
CA ASN A 120 -11.31 -22.88 -9.35
C ASN A 120 -10.62 -24.07 -8.68
N GLY A 121 -10.05 -23.84 -7.50
CA GLY A 121 -9.32 -24.85 -6.74
C GLY A 121 -7.84 -25.00 -7.10
N ALA A 122 -7.33 -24.15 -8.01
CA ALA A 122 -5.89 -24.09 -8.26
C ALA A 122 -5.16 -23.73 -6.95
N PRO A 123 -4.11 -24.49 -6.59
CA PRO A 123 -3.37 -24.26 -5.35
C PRO A 123 -2.73 -22.87 -5.31
N VAL A 124 -2.57 -22.38 -4.09
CA VAL A 124 -1.71 -21.22 -3.83
C VAL A 124 -0.47 -21.71 -3.09
N GLN A 125 0.68 -21.21 -3.52
CA GLN A 125 2.01 -21.59 -3.05
C GLN A 125 2.86 -20.35 -2.80
N GLN A 126 4.11 -20.54 -2.35
CA GLN A 126 5.13 -19.51 -2.48
C GLN A 126 6.07 -19.78 -3.67
N TRP A 127 6.57 -18.71 -4.26
CA TRP A 127 7.63 -18.78 -5.27
C TRP A 127 8.49 -17.52 -5.27
N THR A 128 9.69 -17.62 -5.85
CA THR A 128 10.53 -16.45 -6.12
C THR A 128 9.74 -15.34 -6.81
N CYS A 129 9.70 -14.17 -6.16
CA CYS A 129 9.04 -12.98 -6.70
C CYS A 129 9.64 -12.59 -8.05
N THR A 130 8.79 -12.43 -9.05
CA THR A 130 9.19 -12.10 -10.42
C THR A 130 8.36 -10.93 -10.93
N TYR A 131 9.03 -9.85 -11.34
CA TYR A 131 8.36 -8.65 -11.85
C TYR A 131 7.51 -8.94 -13.08
N GLY A 132 6.31 -8.36 -13.13
CA GLY A 132 5.36 -8.55 -14.24
C GLY A 132 4.60 -9.89 -14.24
N VAL A 133 4.88 -10.80 -13.30
CA VAL A 133 4.16 -12.07 -13.18
C VAL A 133 2.81 -11.87 -12.50
N LYS A 134 1.74 -11.80 -13.31
CA LYS A 134 0.39 -11.46 -12.85
C LYS A 134 -0.19 -12.43 -11.82
N HIS A 135 0.20 -13.71 -11.84
CA HIS A 135 -0.32 -14.71 -10.89
C HIS A 135 0.38 -14.65 -9.52
N GLN A 136 1.40 -13.80 -9.36
CA GLN A 136 2.02 -13.43 -8.07
C GLN A 136 1.52 -12.07 -7.55
N LEU A 137 0.70 -11.35 -8.33
CA LEU A 137 0.17 -10.04 -7.97
C LEU A 137 -1.27 -10.16 -7.47
N TRP A 138 -1.58 -9.36 -6.45
CA TRP A 138 -2.86 -9.38 -5.76
C TRP A 138 -3.44 -7.98 -5.60
N PHE A 139 -4.76 -7.88 -5.65
CA PHE A 139 -5.52 -6.73 -5.20
C PHE A 139 -6.07 -6.99 -3.80
N ILE A 140 -6.08 -5.96 -2.96
CA ILE A 140 -6.76 -5.99 -1.66
C ILE A 140 -8.10 -5.27 -1.83
N ASP A 141 -9.19 -6.02 -1.76
CA ASP A 141 -10.58 -5.60 -1.98
C ASP A 141 -11.35 -5.74 -0.65
N GLY A 142 -11.19 -4.74 0.22
CA GLY A 142 -11.69 -4.78 1.58
C GLY A 142 -10.98 -5.88 2.38
N ASN A 143 -11.75 -6.86 2.88
CA ASN A 143 -11.23 -8.04 3.57
C ASN A 143 -11.01 -9.23 2.62
N ARG A 144 -10.85 -9.00 1.32
CA ARG A 144 -10.65 -10.05 0.31
C ARG A 144 -9.36 -9.81 -0.46
N ILE A 145 -8.72 -10.90 -0.87
CA ILE A 145 -7.47 -10.87 -1.62
C ILE A 145 -7.74 -11.48 -2.98
N GLN A 146 -7.65 -10.69 -4.05
CA GLN A 146 -8.01 -11.09 -5.41
C GLN A 146 -6.76 -11.22 -6.29
N ASN A 147 -6.60 -12.34 -6.98
CA ASN A 147 -5.48 -12.55 -7.88
C ASN A 147 -5.61 -11.67 -9.14
N LYS A 148 -4.53 -10.96 -9.48
CA LYS A 148 -4.49 -10.04 -10.62
C LYS A 148 -4.69 -10.74 -11.97
N ALA A 149 -4.20 -11.98 -12.14
CA ALA A 149 -4.30 -12.70 -13.41
C ALA A 149 -5.71 -13.21 -13.67
N THR A 150 -6.42 -13.67 -12.65
CA THR A 150 -7.65 -14.44 -12.81
C THR A 150 -8.91 -13.74 -12.32
N GLY A 151 -8.79 -12.70 -11.48
CA GLY A 151 -9.91 -12.08 -10.79
C GLY A 151 -10.57 -12.97 -9.72
N LYS A 152 -9.96 -14.13 -9.40
CA LYS A 152 -10.44 -15.05 -8.36
C LYS A 152 -9.84 -14.67 -7.00
N TYR A 153 -10.46 -15.18 -5.94
CA TYR A 153 -10.13 -14.80 -4.57
C TYR A 153 -9.33 -15.89 -3.87
N LEU A 154 -8.38 -15.47 -3.04
CA LEU A 154 -7.67 -16.33 -2.09
C LEU A 154 -8.67 -16.95 -1.13
N GLU A 155 -8.69 -18.27 -1.05
CA GLU A 155 -9.70 -19.02 -0.32
C GLU A 155 -9.06 -20.18 0.46
N VAL A 156 -9.46 -20.36 1.72
CA VAL A 156 -9.28 -21.65 2.41
C VAL A 156 -10.29 -22.65 1.86
N GLU A 157 -9.79 -23.76 1.31
CA GLU A 157 -10.60 -24.78 0.64
C GLU A 157 -11.80 -25.22 1.47
N ASN A 158 -12.99 -25.17 0.84
CA ASN A 158 -14.29 -25.50 1.44
C ASN A 158 -14.62 -24.68 2.71
N SER A 159 -13.96 -23.52 2.90
CA SER A 159 -13.98 -22.80 4.17
C SER A 159 -13.73 -23.73 5.35
N SER A 160 -12.73 -24.61 5.27
CA SER A 160 -12.38 -25.49 6.39
C SER A 160 -11.93 -24.67 7.62
N GLY A 161 -12.08 -25.22 8.81
CA GLY A 161 -11.49 -24.69 10.06
C GLY A 161 -10.28 -25.47 10.55
N ALA A 162 -9.89 -26.53 9.84
CA ALA A 162 -8.80 -27.41 10.24
C ALA A 162 -7.43 -26.76 9.97
N ASN A 163 -6.48 -27.01 10.87
CA ASN A 163 -5.07 -26.77 10.62
C ASN A 163 -4.60 -27.60 9.41
N GLY A 164 -3.83 -26.97 8.54
CA GLY A 164 -3.34 -27.59 7.31
C GLY A 164 -4.36 -27.59 6.17
N ALA A 165 -5.53 -26.95 6.34
CA ALA A 165 -6.42 -26.78 5.20
C ALA A 165 -5.75 -25.92 4.13
N ARG A 166 -5.72 -26.44 2.91
CA ARG A 166 -5.07 -25.84 1.75
C ARG A 166 -5.70 -24.48 1.43
N VAL A 167 -4.85 -23.56 1.00
CA VAL A 167 -5.28 -22.30 0.39
C VAL A 167 -5.22 -22.43 -1.14
N GLN A 168 -6.27 -21.94 -1.78
CA GLN A 168 -6.52 -22.04 -3.22
C GLN A 168 -7.04 -20.69 -3.75
N GLN A 169 -7.20 -20.58 -5.07
CA GLN A 169 -8.07 -19.55 -5.64
C GLN A 169 -9.47 -20.11 -5.93
N TRP A 170 -10.50 -19.28 -5.80
CA TRP A 170 -11.85 -19.63 -6.20
C TRP A 170 -12.63 -18.41 -6.67
N GLN A 171 -13.65 -18.61 -7.50
CA GLN A 171 -14.60 -17.54 -7.85
C GLN A 171 -15.24 -16.95 -6.60
N TYR A 172 -15.67 -15.68 -6.65
CA TYR A 172 -16.33 -15.08 -5.50
C TYR A 172 -17.57 -15.88 -5.09
N ALA A 173 -17.59 -16.32 -3.83
CA ALA A 173 -18.66 -17.13 -3.27
C ALA A 173 -19.25 -16.54 -1.98
N ASN A 174 -18.71 -15.42 -1.49
CA ASN A 174 -19.10 -14.79 -0.22
C ASN A 174 -19.10 -15.78 0.96
N VAL A 175 -18.04 -16.57 1.05
CA VAL A 175 -17.84 -17.56 2.11
C VAL A 175 -16.74 -17.09 3.06
N ARG A 176 -16.79 -17.51 4.33
CA ARG A 176 -15.79 -17.12 5.35
C ARG A 176 -14.35 -17.41 4.92
N GLY A 177 -14.13 -18.47 4.13
CA GLY A 177 -12.82 -18.85 3.63
C GLY A 177 -12.19 -17.82 2.70
N GLN A 178 -12.96 -16.88 2.14
CA GLN A 178 -12.47 -15.79 1.27
C GLN A 178 -12.25 -14.47 2.00
N HIS A 179 -12.56 -14.42 3.30
CA HIS A 179 -12.41 -13.21 4.11
C HIS A 179 -11.13 -13.30 4.94
N TRP A 180 -10.34 -12.23 4.91
CA TRP A 180 -9.02 -12.12 5.49
C TRP A 180 -8.88 -10.75 6.18
N THR A 181 -8.43 -10.76 7.42
CA THR A 181 -8.11 -9.56 8.21
C THR A 181 -6.63 -9.50 8.51
N TRP A 182 -6.14 -8.32 8.87
CA TRP A 182 -4.75 -8.06 9.23
C TRP A 182 -4.64 -7.97 10.75
N GLY A 183 -3.57 -8.50 11.35
CA GLY A 183 -3.36 -8.53 12.79
C GLY A 183 -1.91 -8.31 13.19
#